data_AF-A0A7S1D523-F1
#
_entry.id   AF-A0A7S1D523-F1
#
_cell.length_a   1.000
_cell.length_b   1.000
_cell.length_c   1.000
_cell.angle_alpha   90.00
_cell.angle_beta   90.00
_cell.angle_gamma   90.00
#
_symmetry.space_group_name_H-M   'P 1'
#
loop_
_entity.id
_entity.type
_entity.pdbx_description
1 polymer ?
#
loop_
_entity_poly.entity_id
_entity_poly.type
_entity_poly.pdbx_seq_one_letter_code
_entity_poly.pdbx_strand_id
1 'polypeptide(L)'
;CSSLHSIDIPASVTTIGMGTFSGCSSLQSIVVPASVTTIGDQAFCWCSRLQSIEIPASVATIGDRAFAECSSLQSTDIPASVTTIERKAFYRCSSLQSIEIPASVATIGDRAFANCKSLQSIALPASVTTIGKGAFYNCSSLQCYLFISSVLNVGIMAFRGCRNMQYIRQFE
;
A
#
# COMPACT_ATOMS: atom_id res chain seq x y z
N CYS A 1 -0.01 -20.63 -7.74
CA CYS A 1 -0.52 -21.02 -6.42
C CYS A 1 -2.06 -20.92 -6.38
N SER A 2 -2.80 -21.41 -7.38
CA SER A 2 -4.22 -21.04 -7.55
C SER A 2 -5.21 -21.65 -6.56
N SER A 3 -4.79 -22.63 -5.74
CA SER A 3 -5.69 -23.38 -4.84
C SER A 3 -5.39 -23.18 -3.34
N LEU A 4 -4.38 -22.38 -2.98
CA LEU A 4 -4.07 -22.09 -1.58
C LEU A 4 -5.14 -21.15 -1.02
N HIS A 5 -5.88 -21.60 0.00
CA HIS A 5 -6.97 -20.82 0.61
C HIS A 5 -6.56 -20.17 1.94
N SER A 6 -5.74 -20.87 2.73
CA SER A 6 -5.15 -20.44 3.99
C SER A 6 -3.76 -21.05 4.15
N ILE A 7 -2.93 -20.41 4.96
CA ILE A 7 -1.61 -20.91 5.35
C ILE A 7 -1.26 -20.39 6.74
N ASP A 8 -0.69 -21.27 7.56
CA ASP A 8 -0.06 -20.89 8.82
C ASP A 8 1.44 -20.72 8.57
N ILE A 9 1.93 -19.49 8.68
CA ILE A 9 3.37 -19.21 8.58
C ILE A 9 3.99 -19.47 9.96
N PRO A 10 5.05 -20.29 10.07
CA PRO A 10 5.71 -20.53 11.34
C PRO A 10 6.26 -19.25 11.98
N ALA A 11 6.17 -19.14 13.30
CA ALA A 11 6.68 -17.99 14.06
C ALA A 11 8.22 -17.82 14.03
N SER A 12 8.95 -18.76 13.42
CA SER A 12 10.39 -18.63 13.16
C SER A 12 10.70 -17.90 11.86
N VAL A 13 9.70 -17.64 11.01
CA VAL A 13 9.90 -16.97 9.72
C VAL A 13 10.13 -15.48 9.94
N THR A 14 11.25 -14.98 9.45
CA THR A 14 11.62 -13.56 9.55
C THR A 14 11.43 -12.79 8.24
N THR A 15 11.33 -13.51 7.11
CA THR A 15 11.19 -12.92 5.78
C THR A 15 10.13 -13.66 4.97
N ILE A 16 9.18 -12.93 4.40
CA ILE A 16 8.38 -13.41 3.27
C ILE A 16 9.13 -12.99 2.00
N GLY A 17 9.69 -13.97 1.31
CA GLY A 17 10.60 -13.73 0.19
C GLY A 17 9.91 -13.15 -1.06
N MET A 18 10.75 -12.83 -2.04
CA MET A 18 10.27 -12.36 -3.34
C MET A 18 9.30 -13.38 -3.95
N GLY A 19 8.10 -12.93 -4.29
CA GLY A 19 7.10 -13.74 -4.99
C GLY A 19 6.53 -14.94 -4.22
N THR A 20 6.79 -15.08 -2.91
CA THR A 20 6.43 -16.30 -2.14
C THR A 20 4.97 -16.72 -2.27
N PHE A 21 4.04 -15.77 -2.25
CA PHE A 21 2.60 -15.99 -2.43
C PHE A 21 2.08 -15.41 -3.75
N SER A 22 2.95 -15.06 -4.69
CA SER A 22 2.52 -14.47 -5.96
C SER A 22 1.59 -15.40 -6.73
N GLY A 23 0.46 -14.86 -7.17
CA GLY A 23 -0.59 -15.62 -7.86
C GLY A 23 -1.28 -16.67 -6.98
N CYS A 24 -1.26 -16.52 -5.66
CA CYS A 24 -2.15 -17.27 -4.77
C CYS A 24 -3.58 -16.73 -4.86
N SER A 25 -4.20 -16.87 -6.04
CA SER A 25 -5.48 -16.23 -6.39
C SER A 25 -6.70 -16.76 -5.62
N SER A 26 -6.57 -17.85 -4.85
CA SER A 26 -7.62 -18.34 -3.94
C SER A 26 -7.41 -17.94 -2.48
N LEU A 27 -6.28 -17.33 -2.13
CA LEU A 27 -5.95 -16.92 -0.76
C LEU A 27 -6.86 -15.76 -0.37
N GLN A 28 -7.64 -15.93 0.69
CA GLN A 28 -8.61 -14.91 1.13
C GLN A 28 -8.11 -14.10 2.34
N SER A 29 -7.33 -14.74 3.20
CA SER A 29 -6.75 -14.15 4.40
C SER A 29 -5.41 -14.83 4.70
N ILE A 30 -4.50 -14.08 5.31
CA ILE A 30 -3.24 -14.61 5.82
C ILE A 30 -2.83 -13.83 7.07
N VAL A 31 -2.34 -14.54 8.08
CA VAL A 31 -1.76 -13.93 9.28
C VAL A 31 -0.25 -13.94 9.10
N VAL A 32 0.37 -12.76 9.08
CA VAL A 32 1.83 -12.62 9.01
C VAL A 32 2.38 -12.64 10.44
N PRO A 33 3.28 -13.57 10.79
CA PRO A 33 3.79 -13.67 12.16
C PRO A 33 4.59 -12.44 12.57
N ALA A 34 4.51 -12.06 13.85
CA ALA A 34 5.23 -10.92 14.43
C ALA A 34 6.78 -11.03 14.36
N SER A 35 7.32 -12.18 13.98
CA SER A 35 8.75 -12.38 13.69
C SER A 35 9.17 -11.83 12.33
N VAL A 36 8.22 -11.58 11.41
CA VAL A 36 8.51 -11.13 10.05
C VAL A 36 8.92 -9.67 10.06
N THR A 37 10.10 -9.38 9.52
CA THR A 37 10.64 -8.03 9.38
C THR A 37 10.60 -7.52 7.94
N THR A 38 10.46 -8.43 6.97
CA THR A 38 10.54 -8.13 5.54
C THR A 38 9.44 -8.83 4.75
N ILE A 39 8.66 -8.05 4.00
CA ILE A 39 7.79 -8.53 2.92
C ILE A 39 8.47 -8.15 1.60
N GLY A 40 9.01 -9.14 0.90
CA GLY A 40 9.79 -8.95 -0.30
C GLY A 40 8.98 -8.53 -1.53
N ASP A 41 9.69 -8.24 -2.60
CA ASP A 41 9.11 -7.83 -3.87
C ASP A 41 8.10 -8.86 -4.38
N GLN A 42 6.94 -8.39 -4.85
CA GLN A 42 5.87 -9.22 -5.40
C GLN A 42 5.36 -10.32 -4.45
N ALA A 43 5.67 -10.28 -3.16
CA ALA A 43 5.36 -11.35 -2.20
C ALA A 43 3.91 -11.83 -2.27
N PHE A 44 2.94 -10.92 -2.42
CA PHE A 44 1.51 -11.19 -2.55
C PHE A 44 0.93 -10.67 -3.87
N CYS A 45 1.77 -10.47 -4.89
CA CYS A 45 1.29 -9.94 -6.17
C CYS A 45 0.27 -10.90 -6.80
N TRP A 46 -0.80 -10.39 -7.39
CA TRP A 46 -1.88 -11.21 -7.99
C TRP A 46 -2.68 -12.10 -7.02
N CYS A 47 -2.61 -11.86 -5.70
CA CYS A 47 -3.52 -12.46 -4.73
C CYS A 47 -4.92 -11.81 -4.82
N SER A 48 -5.61 -12.00 -5.95
CA SER A 48 -6.81 -11.25 -6.32
C SER A 48 -8.01 -11.46 -5.39
N ARG A 49 -8.03 -12.53 -4.60
CA ARG A 49 -9.06 -12.83 -3.59
C ARG A 49 -8.67 -12.48 -2.16
N LEU A 50 -7.46 -11.98 -1.91
CA LEU A 50 -7.02 -11.56 -0.58
C LEU A 50 -7.86 -10.35 -0.16
N GLN A 51 -8.66 -10.50 0.90
CA GLN A 51 -9.59 -9.46 1.38
C GLN A 51 -8.99 -8.62 2.50
N SER A 52 -8.20 -9.25 3.37
CA SER A 52 -7.53 -8.63 4.51
C SER A 52 -6.18 -9.29 4.75
N ILE A 53 -5.23 -8.50 5.21
CA ILE A 53 -3.94 -8.96 5.73
C ILE A 53 -3.57 -8.09 6.92
N GLU A 54 -3.14 -8.72 8.01
CA GLU A 54 -2.53 -8.03 9.14
C GLU A 54 -1.02 -8.03 8.93
N ILE A 55 -0.44 -6.84 8.74
CA ILE A 55 1.01 -6.65 8.62
C ILE A 55 1.56 -6.28 10.01
N PRO A 56 2.42 -7.11 10.62
CA PRO A 56 2.87 -6.86 11.98
C PRO A 56 3.79 -5.65 12.05
N ALA A 57 3.78 -5.00 13.22
CA ALA A 57 4.58 -3.81 13.50
C ALA A 57 6.11 -4.00 13.35
N SER A 58 6.57 -5.25 13.31
CA SER A 58 7.97 -5.63 13.07
C SER A 58 8.41 -5.44 11.62
N VAL A 59 7.48 -5.37 10.66
CA VAL A 59 7.81 -5.26 9.23
C VAL A 59 8.37 -3.87 8.94
N ALA A 60 9.66 -3.80 8.63
CA ALA A 60 10.34 -2.57 8.25
C ALA A 60 10.29 -2.32 6.73
N THR A 61 10.11 -3.38 5.94
CA THR A 61 10.20 -3.32 4.48
C THR A 61 8.99 -3.97 3.82
N ILE A 62 8.31 -3.22 2.95
CA ILE A 62 7.31 -3.70 2.00
C ILE A 62 7.84 -3.45 0.58
N GLY A 63 8.21 -4.52 -0.11
CA GLY A 63 8.92 -4.46 -1.39
C GLY A 63 8.10 -3.99 -2.59
N ASP A 64 8.78 -3.89 -3.73
CA ASP A 64 8.19 -3.50 -5.01
C ASP A 64 7.03 -4.43 -5.38
N ARG A 65 5.87 -3.86 -5.72
CA ARG A 65 4.66 -4.62 -6.07
C ARG A 65 4.22 -5.66 -5.02
N ALA A 66 4.63 -5.54 -3.75
CA ALA A 66 4.34 -6.55 -2.73
C ALA A 66 2.86 -6.99 -2.69
N PHE A 67 1.93 -6.05 -2.84
CA PHE A 67 0.48 -6.30 -2.87
C PHE A 67 -0.18 -5.89 -4.20
N ALA A 68 0.59 -5.76 -5.29
CA ALA A 68 0.03 -5.34 -6.57
C ALA A 68 -1.02 -6.36 -7.07
N GLU A 69 -2.14 -5.87 -7.60
CA GLU A 69 -3.26 -6.65 -8.14
C GLU A 69 -4.00 -7.51 -7.08
N CYS A 70 -3.87 -7.18 -5.79
CA CYS A 70 -4.76 -7.67 -4.73
C CYS A 70 -6.12 -6.98 -4.81
N SER A 71 -6.87 -7.26 -5.88
CA SER A 71 -8.09 -6.51 -6.25
C SER A 71 -9.22 -6.56 -5.22
N SER A 72 -9.24 -7.58 -4.36
CA SER A 72 -10.24 -7.73 -3.29
C SER A 72 -9.81 -7.15 -1.94
N LEU A 73 -8.58 -6.68 -1.80
CA LEU A 73 -8.05 -6.16 -0.54
C LEU A 73 -8.84 -4.90 -0.16
N GLN A 74 -9.50 -4.90 0.99
CA GLN A 74 -10.40 -3.82 1.41
C GLN A 74 -9.74 -2.83 2.36
N SER A 75 -8.90 -3.34 3.24
CA SER A 75 -8.12 -2.60 4.22
C SER A 75 -6.80 -3.31 4.50
N THR A 76 -5.80 -2.53 4.88
CA THR A 76 -4.50 -3.00 5.37
C THR A 76 -3.83 -1.83 6.08
N ASP A 77 -3.02 -2.12 7.09
CA ASP A 77 -2.26 -1.10 7.80
C ASP A 77 -0.79 -1.14 7.35
N ILE A 78 -0.18 0.03 7.23
CA ILE A 78 1.26 0.14 6.99
C ILE A 78 1.93 0.30 8.36
N PRO A 79 2.85 -0.58 8.74
CA PRO A 79 3.57 -0.47 10.02
C PRO A 79 4.33 0.85 10.15
N ALA A 80 4.38 1.40 11.37
CA ALA A 80 5.11 2.62 11.69
C ALA A 80 6.64 2.51 11.57
N SER A 81 7.17 1.31 11.34
CA SER A 81 8.58 1.06 10.98
C SER A 81 8.88 1.32 9.49
N VAL A 82 7.87 1.36 8.63
CA VAL A 82 8.04 1.56 7.19
C VAL A 82 8.33 3.04 6.90
N THR A 83 9.43 3.30 6.19
CA THR A 83 9.86 4.65 5.80
C THR A 83 9.60 4.98 4.33
N THR A 84 9.44 3.95 3.50
CA THR A 84 9.17 4.08 2.06
C THR A 84 8.06 3.11 1.66
N ILE A 85 7.06 3.61 0.94
CA ILE A 85 6.08 2.79 0.25
C ILE A 85 6.59 2.58 -1.17
N GLU A 86 7.06 1.37 -1.47
CA GLU A 86 7.77 1.09 -2.70
C GLU A 86 6.93 1.22 -3.97
N ARG A 87 7.63 1.22 -5.11
CA ARG A 87 6.99 1.32 -6.43
C ARG A 87 5.89 0.25 -6.57
N LYS A 88 4.69 0.69 -6.97
CA LYS A 88 3.51 -0.17 -7.18
C LYS A 88 3.12 -1.05 -5.98
N ALA A 89 3.55 -0.76 -4.74
CA ALA A 89 3.32 -1.62 -3.58
C ALA A 89 1.85 -2.10 -3.45
N PHE A 90 0.88 -1.21 -3.67
CA PHE A 90 -0.56 -1.48 -3.65
C PHE A 90 -1.24 -1.20 -5.00
N TYR A 91 -0.50 -1.31 -6.11
CA TYR A 91 -1.03 -1.03 -7.45
C TYR A 91 -2.26 -1.88 -7.76
N ARG A 92 -3.36 -1.25 -8.21
CA ARG A 92 -4.63 -1.93 -8.55
C ARG A 92 -5.27 -2.74 -7.41
N CYS A 93 -5.08 -2.35 -6.15
CA CYS A 93 -5.95 -2.79 -5.06
C CYS A 93 -7.31 -2.09 -5.17
N SER A 94 -8.13 -2.48 -6.16
CA SER A 94 -9.32 -1.73 -6.56
C SER A 94 -10.41 -1.62 -5.50
N SER A 95 -10.46 -2.57 -4.56
CA SER A 95 -11.40 -2.58 -3.43
C SER A 95 -10.86 -1.90 -2.18
N LEU A 96 -9.61 -1.43 -2.17
CA LEU A 96 -9.00 -0.79 -1.00
C LEU A 96 -9.74 0.51 -0.72
N GLN A 97 -10.39 0.62 0.44
CA GLN A 97 -11.24 1.75 0.79
C GLN A 97 -10.51 2.80 1.64
N SER A 98 -9.63 2.32 2.53
CA SER A 98 -8.81 3.14 3.43
C SER A 98 -7.43 2.52 3.58
N ILE A 99 -6.44 3.37 3.80
CA ILE A 99 -5.10 2.98 4.22
C ILE A 99 -4.48 4.14 5.01
N GLU A 100 -3.94 3.84 6.18
CA GLU A 100 -3.20 4.83 6.96
C GLU A 100 -1.75 4.90 6.48
N ILE A 101 -1.26 6.13 6.26
CA ILE A 101 0.14 6.38 5.96
C ILE A 101 0.81 6.84 7.26
N PRO A 102 1.69 6.02 7.86
CA PRO A 102 2.30 6.38 9.14
C PRO A 102 3.27 7.54 8.99
N ALA A 103 3.46 8.30 10.08
CA ALA A 103 4.35 9.47 10.13
C ALA A 103 5.85 9.14 9.95
N SER A 104 6.20 7.85 9.87
CA SER A 104 7.54 7.38 9.49
C SER A 104 7.78 7.44 7.98
N VAL A 105 6.73 7.47 7.15
CA VAL A 105 6.86 7.42 5.71
C VAL A 105 7.33 8.76 5.18
N ALA A 106 8.47 8.75 4.49
CA ALA A 106 9.05 9.89 3.79
C ALA A 106 8.75 9.89 2.29
N THR A 107 8.65 8.69 1.69
CA THR A 107 8.52 8.52 0.24
C THR A 107 7.37 7.58 -0.12
N ILE A 108 6.53 8.03 -1.05
CA ILE A 108 5.53 7.21 -1.73
C ILE A 108 5.98 6.99 -3.17
N GLY A 109 6.25 5.74 -3.53
CA GLY A 109 6.85 5.37 -4.81
C GLY A 109 5.92 5.52 -6.03
N ASP A 110 6.54 5.39 -7.20
CA ASP A 110 5.85 5.44 -8.48
C ASP A 110 4.66 4.46 -8.54
N ARG A 111 3.47 5.00 -8.85
CA ARG A 111 2.22 4.23 -8.94
C ARG A 111 1.89 3.36 -7.72
N ALA A 112 2.40 3.69 -6.53
CA ALA A 112 2.19 2.92 -5.30
C ALA A 112 0.73 2.54 -5.07
N PHE A 113 -0.20 3.46 -5.31
CA PHE A 113 -1.65 3.30 -5.14
C PHE A 113 -2.43 3.46 -6.45
N ALA A 114 -1.77 3.44 -7.61
CA ALA A 114 -2.47 3.72 -8.86
C ALA A 114 -3.59 2.70 -9.13
N ASN A 115 -4.75 3.21 -9.53
CA ASN A 115 -6.01 2.48 -9.75
C ASN A 115 -6.62 1.83 -8.48
N CYS A 116 -6.30 2.32 -7.27
CA CYS A 116 -7.11 2.04 -6.09
C CYS A 116 -8.43 2.84 -6.17
N LYS A 117 -9.35 2.37 -7.01
CA LYS A 117 -10.56 3.13 -7.38
C LYS A 117 -11.53 3.36 -6.22
N SER A 118 -11.54 2.46 -5.24
CA SER A 118 -12.40 2.58 -4.05
C SER A 118 -11.74 3.37 -2.92
N LEU A 119 -10.47 3.78 -3.04
CA LEU A 119 -9.76 4.49 -1.98
C LEU A 119 -10.42 5.85 -1.79
N GLN A 120 -11.03 6.08 -0.63
CA GLN A 120 -11.89 7.23 -0.38
C GLN A 120 -11.13 8.38 0.25
N SER A 121 -10.26 8.11 1.21
CA SER A 121 -9.49 9.14 1.90
C SER A 121 -8.07 8.68 2.15
N ILE A 122 -7.16 9.65 2.15
CA ILE A 122 -5.78 9.45 2.59
C ILE A 122 -5.34 10.70 3.34
N ALA A 123 -4.82 10.50 4.55
CA ALA A 123 -4.11 11.52 5.29
C ALA A 123 -2.62 11.36 4.98
N LEU A 124 -2.01 12.39 4.38
CA LEU A 124 -0.57 12.41 4.15
C LEU A 124 0.10 13.10 5.34
N PRO A 125 0.93 12.39 6.14
CA PRO A 125 1.63 13.01 7.24
C PRO A 125 2.69 13.99 6.73
N ALA A 126 3.06 14.96 7.58
CA ALA A 126 4.07 15.97 7.25
C ALA A 126 5.47 15.38 6.94
N SER A 127 5.70 14.13 7.30
CA SER A 127 6.92 13.39 6.94
C SER A 127 7.02 13.09 5.45
N VAL A 128 5.90 13.01 4.72
CA VAL A 128 5.89 12.70 3.29
C VAL A 128 6.45 13.90 2.52
N THR A 129 7.67 13.75 2.02
CA THR A 129 8.37 14.77 1.24
C THR A 129 8.38 14.46 -0.27
N THR A 130 8.18 13.20 -0.64
CA THR A 130 8.22 12.75 -2.04
C THR A 130 7.03 11.86 -2.39
N ILE A 131 6.32 12.24 -3.45
CA ILE A 131 5.24 11.47 -4.06
C ILE A 131 5.62 11.15 -5.50
N GLY A 132 5.74 9.87 -5.83
CA GLY A 132 6.21 9.39 -7.12
C GLY A 132 5.24 9.62 -8.28
N LYS A 133 5.73 9.38 -9.50
CA LYS A 133 4.98 9.50 -10.74
C LYS A 133 3.73 8.63 -10.71
N GLY A 134 2.58 9.27 -10.84
CA GLY A 134 1.29 8.59 -10.84
C GLY A 134 0.99 7.80 -9.57
N ALA A 135 1.58 8.14 -8.41
CA ALA A 135 1.39 7.42 -7.15
C ALA A 135 -0.09 7.10 -6.85
N PHE A 136 -0.99 8.05 -7.09
CA PHE A 136 -2.44 7.95 -6.93
C PHE A 136 -3.20 8.05 -8.27
N TYR A 137 -2.56 7.69 -9.38
CA TYR A 137 -3.17 7.76 -10.70
C TYR A 137 -4.49 6.98 -10.74
N ASN A 138 -5.57 7.61 -11.19
CA ASN A 138 -6.91 7.02 -11.35
C ASN A 138 -7.51 6.46 -10.04
N CYS A 139 -7.18 7.05 -8.89
CA CYS A 139 -7.93 6.83 -7.65
C CYS A 139 -9.20 7.70 -7.67
N SER A 140 -10.21 7.26 -8.43
CA SER A 140 -11.36 8.09 -8.78
C SER A 140 -12.22 8.53 -7.60
N SER A 141 -12.24 7.77 -6.50
CA SER A 141 -12.99 8.08 -5.28
C SER A 141 -12.19 8.91 -4.28
N LEU A 142 -10.89 9.13 -4.52
CA LEU A 142 -9.98 9.70 -3.55
C LEU A 142 -10.30 11.17 -3.27
N GLN A 143 -10.68 11.42 -2.02
CA GLN A 143 -10.59 12.69 -1.34
C GLN A 143 -9.21 12.75 -0.68
N CYS A 144 -8.28 13.43 -1.34
CA CYS A 144 -6.96 13.67 -0.78
C CYS A 144 -6.99 14.97 0.00
N TYR A 145 -6.59 14.94 1.27
CA TYR A 145 -6.31 16.12 2.07
C TYR A 145 -4.80 16.31 2.09
N LEU A 146 -4.31 17.23 1.26
CA LEU A 146 -2.89 17.52 1.13
C LEU A 146 -2.52 18.69 2.04
N PHE A 147 -1.66 18.46 3.04
CA PHE A 147 -0.93 19.54 3.70
C PHE A 147 0.25 19.92 2.82
N ILE A 148 0.06 20.92 1.96
CA ILE A 148 1.01 21.30 0.91
C ILE A 148 2.36 21.80 1.48
N SER A 149 2.42 22.17 2.76
CA SER A 149 3.63 22.74 3.35
C SER A 149 4.82 21.76 3.45
N SER A 150 4.58 20.44 3.44
CA SER A 150 5.66 19.46 3.63
C SER A 150 6.10 18.72 2.36
N VAL A 151 5.27 18.69 1.32
CA VAL A 151 5.57 17.89 0.12
C VAL A 151 6.50 18.66 -0.81
N LEU A 152 7.77 18.25 -0.85
CA LEU A 152 8.80 18.89 -1.67
C LEU A 152 8.73 18.48 -3.14
N ASN A 153 8.40 17.21 -3.42
CA ASN A 153 8.45 16.64 -4.76
C ASN A 153 7.17 15.87 -5.08
N VAL A 154 6.39 16.36 -6.06
CA VAL A 154 5.21 15.67 -6.59
C VAL A 154 5.46 15.26 -8.03
N GLY A 155 5.53 13.95 -8.27
CA GLY A 155 5.75 13.36 -9.57
C GLY A 155 4.64 13.64 -10.56
N ILE A 156 5.00 13.63 -11.85
CA ILE A 156 4.07 13.86 -12.96
C ILE A 156 2.85 12.93 -12.82
N MET A 157 1.65 13.49 -12.98
CA MET A 157 0.38 12.77 -12.91
C MET A 157 0.11 12.06 -11.57
N ALA A 158 0.83 12.40 -10.47
CA ALA A 158 0.66 11.76 -9.16
C ALA A 158 -0.81 11.58 -8.76
N PHE A 159 -1.63 12.60 -8.96
CA PHE A 159 -3.07 12.58 -8.64
C PHE A 159 -3.99 12.62 -9.88
N ARG A 160 -3.47 12.36 -11.09
CA ARG A 160 -4.28 12.42 -12.31
C ARG A 160 -5.44 11.41 -12.23
N GLY A 161 -6.66 11.89 -12.42
CA GLY A 161 -7.88 11.06 -12.36
C GLY A 161 -8.48 10.93 -10.96
N CYS A 162 -7.91 11.58 -9.94
CA CYS A 162 -8.60 11.80 -8.66
C CYS A 162 -9.67 12.87 -8.88
N ARG A 163 -10.95 12.53 -8.64
CA ARG A 163 -12.08 13.41 -9.00
C ARG A 163 -12.55 14.29 -7.84
N ASN A 164 -12.19 13.95 -6.61
CA ASN A 164 -12.68 14.59 -5.40
C ASN A 164 -11.56 15.24 -4.56
N MET A 165 -10.49 15.76 -5.18
CA MET A 165 -9.42 16.42 -4.43
C MET A 165 -9.91 17.68 -3.72
N GLN A 166 -9.63 17.78 -2.42
CA GLN A 166 -9.84 18.98 -1.62
C GLN A 166 -8.50 19.48 -1.10
N TYR A 167 -8.09 20.68 -1.51
CA TYR A 167 -6.87 21.29 -0.99
C TYR A 167 -7.16 21.97 0.35
N ILE A 168 -6.56 21.50 1.44
CA ILE A 168 -6.56 22.24 2.71
C ILE A 168 -5.38 23.20 2.68
N ARG A 169 -5.67 24.50 2.50
CA ARG A 169 -4.70 25.55 2.85
C ARG A 169 -4.83 25.77 4.37
N GLN A 170 -3.74 25.63 5.14
CA GLN A 170 -3.73 26.19 6.49
C GLN A 170 -3.91 27.70 6.35
N PHE A 171 -5.01 28.22 6.92
CA PHE A 171 -4.97 29.57 7.46
C PHE A 171 -4.14 29.48 8.73
N GLU A 172 -3.12 30.33 8.83
CA GLU A 172 -2.33 30.55 10.05
C GLU A 172 -3.23 30.89 11.25
#